data_AF-A0A7C8DMP5-F1
#
_entry.id   AF-A0A7C8DMP5-F1
#
_cell.length_a   1.000
_cell.length_b   1.000
_cell.length_c   1.000
_cell.angle_alpha   90.00
_cell.angle_beta   90.00
_cell.angle_gamma   90.00
#
_symmetry.space_group_name_H-M   'P 1'
#
loop_
_entity.id
_entity.type
_entity.pdbx_description
1 polymer ?
#
loop_
_entity_poly.entity_id
_entity_poly.type
_entity_poly.pdbx_seq_one_letter_code
_entity_poly.pdbx_strand_id
1 'polypeptide(L)'
;MSQQLFNVRLKNHDRDYECSSNDSILEGGLRHGLAMHYECSNGTCGVCKAKLVDGEIKQIKHHDFALSDEEKDNGDFLMCCNSPASDIELELDLIGDVQSIQIQNIETKIKKIVFINDDLAIVSLRTPRSKTLQFMAGQDVELSFNGVKSRYPLASCPCHGMELEFHIRNIDSDPFAQAIFSKKIKSKSVVDLEGPKGVFVLKESSTLPMVFIAWDSGFAPIRSLVEHAFSLEMDNPVYFYWAYPSDEQAPYLDKHAKS
;
A
#
# COMPACT_ATOMS: atom_id res chain seq x y z
N MET A 1 9.18 20.92 22.83
CA MET A 1 10.51 20.37 22.52
C MET A 1 10.83 20.77 21.09
N SER A 2 11.97 21.41 20.85
CA SER A 2 12.40 21.88 19.53
C SER A 2 12.45 20.70 18.57
N GLN A 3 11.78 20.78 17.41
CA GLN A 3 11.95 19.81 16.33
C GLN A 3 13.36 19.99 15.76
N GLN A 4 14.26 19.06 16.07
CA GLN A 4 15.57 19.00 15.45
C GLN A 4 15.45 18.20 14.16
N LEU A 5 15.94 18.76 13.06
CA LEU A 5 16.01 18.14 11.74
C LEU A 5 17.43 17.65 11.51
N PHE A 6 17.55 16.46 10.93
CA PHE A 6 18.80 15.82 10.57
C PHE A 6 18.76 15.38 9.11
N ASN A 7 19.92 15.38 8.46
CA ASN A 7 20.06 14.92 7.08
C ASN A 7 20.23 13.40 7.04
N VAL A 8 19.48 12.74 6.17
CA VAL A 8 19.55 11.29 5.93
C VAL A 8 20.08 11.07 4.52
N ARG A 9 21.31 10.57 4.42
CA ARG A 9 21.96 10.24 3.15
C ARG A 9 21.75 8.79 2.77
N LEU A 10 21.57 8.53 1.48
CA LEU A 10 21.40 7.19 0.96
C LEU A 10 22.63 6.78 0.13
N LYS A 11 23.46 5.90 0.67
CA LYS A 11 24.79 5.55 0.12
C LYS A 11 24.79 5.15 -1.37
N ASN A 12 23.71 4.56 -1.86
CA ASN A 12 23.55 4.09 -3.24
C ASN A 12 22.45 4.82 -4.03
N HIS A 13 21.95 5.96 -3.55
CA HIS A 13 20.86 6.71 -4.22
C HIS A 13 21.11 8.23 -4.17
N ASP A 14 20.84 8.94 -5.27
CA ASP A 14 20.95 10.40 -5.33
C ASP A 14 19.74 11.14 -4.71
N ARG A 15 19.13 10.57 -3.66
CA ARG A 15 17.88 11.09 -3.06
C ARG A 15 17.95 11.17 -1.53
N ASP A 16 18.80 12.07 -1.06
CA ASP A 16 18.87 12.44 0.36
C ASP A 16 17.59 13.16 0.82
N TYR A 17 17.30 13.12 2.12
CA TYR A 17 16.13 13.77 2.69
C TYR A 17 16.34 14.22 4.13
N GLU A 18 15.54 15.19 4.58
CA GLU A 18 15.56 15.64 5.97
C GLU A 18 14.54 14.87 6.82
N CYS A 19 14.91 14.52 8.03
CA CYS A 19 14.04 13.80 8.96
C CYS A 19 14.08 14.44 10.35
N SER A 20 12.91 14.61 10.97
CA SER A 20 12.82 15.13 12.33
C SER A 20 13.18 14.04 13.34
N SER A 21 13.82 14.43 14.44
CA SER A 21 14.09 13.54 15.58
C SER A 21 12.84 12.92 16.23
N ASN A 22 11.65 13.47 15.96
CA ASN A 22 10.36 12.96 16.43
C ASN A 22 9.67 12.01 15.45
N ASP A 23 10.09 11.98 14.19
CA ASP A 23 9.49 11.14 13.16
C ASP A 23 10.35 9.92 12.93
N SER A 24 9.73 8.81 12.53
CA SER A 24 10.52 7.64 12.12
C SER A 24 11.27 7.93 10.81
N ILE A 25 12.42 7.30 10.63
CA ILE A 25 13.23 7.38 9.41
C ILE A 25 12.38 7.00 8.18
N LEU A 26 11.51 5.99 8.34
CA LEU A 26 10.54 5.58 7.32
C LEU A 26 9.54 6.70 6.97
N GLU A 27 8.87 7.29 7.96
CA GLU A 27 7.89 8.38 7.73
C GLU A 27 8.57 9.61 7.12
N GLY A 28 9.83 9.89 7.50
CA GLY A 28 10.66 10.92 6.86
C GLY A 28 10.84 10.65 5.37
N GLY A 29 11.27 9.44 5.00
CA GLY A 29 11.52 9.09 3.61
C GLY A 29 10.25 9.05 2.75
N LEU A 30 9.18 8.47 3.27
CA LEU A 30 7.89 8.41 2.58
C LEU A 30 7.32 9.81 2.30
N ARG A 31 7.46 10.77 3.23
CA ARG A 31 7.04 12.17 3.03
C ARG A 31 7.84 12.87 1.93
N HIS A 32 9.10 12.50 1.75
CA HIS A 32 9.95 13.00 0.67
C HIS A 32 9.78 12.20 -0.63
N GLY A 33 8.78 11.31 -0.69
CA GLY A 33 8.45 10.54 -1.89
C GLY A 33 9.40 9.38 -2.16
N LEU A 34 10.19 8.95 -1.17
CA LEU A 34 11.06 7.79 -1.31
C LEU A 34 10.25 6.51 -1.21
N ALA A 35 10.47 5.63 -2.19
CA ALA A 35 9.83 4.33 -2.28
C ALA A 35 10.52 3.31 -1.38
N MET A 36 10.34 3.43 -0.07
CA MET A 36 10.96 2.54 0.91
C MET A 36 10.18 1.24 1.07
N HIS A 37 10.86 0.13 1.37
CA HIS A 37 10.21 -1.11 1.74
C HIS A 37 9.50 -0.96 3.11
N TYR A 38 8.20 -1.21 3.18
CA TYR A 38 7.45 -1.34 4.45
C TYR A 38 6.09 -2.03 4.22
N GLU A 39 5.56 -2.69 5.26
CA GLU A 39 4.19 -3.26 5.24
C GLU A 39 3.37 -2.82 6.45
N CYS A 40 3.86 -3.06 7.66
CA CYS A 40 3.11 -2.82 8.90
C CYS A 40 3.29 -1.41 9.50
N SER A 41 4.43 -0.76 9.26
CA SER A 41 4.82 0.54 9.88
C SER A 41 4.81 0.56 11.43
N ASN A 42 4.74 -0.60 12.09
CA ASN A 42 4.63 -0.74 13.55
C ASN A 42 5.65 -1.72 14.16
N GLY A 43 6.67 -2.14 13.41
CA GLY A 43 7.76 -2.97 13.92
C GLY A 43 7.46 -4.48 14.02
N THR A 44 6.45 -4.99 13.33
CA THR A 44 6.09 -6.42 13.38
C THR A 44 6.59 -7.24 12.18
N CYS A 45 6.61 -6.67 10.97
CA CYS A 45 6.91 -7.42 9.74
C CYS A 45 8.41 -7.53 9.37
N GLY A 46 9.27 -6.64 9.89
CA GLY A 46 10.69 -6.58 9.50
C GLY A 46 11.01 -6.01 8.11
N VAL A 47 10.02 -5.77 7.25
CA VAL A 47 10.22 -5.35 5.84
C VAL A 47 10.93 -4.00 5.70
N CYS A 48 10.78 -3.08 6.66
CA CYS A 48 11.43 -1.76 6.64
C CYS A 48 12.86 -1.75 7.21
N LYS A 49 13.57 -2.87 7.08
CA LYS A 49 14.95 -2.99 7.54
C LYS A 49 15.87 -2.14 6.66
N ALA A 50 16.80 -1.45 7.28
CA ALA A 50 17.88 -0.71 6.63
C ALA A 50 19.17 -0.89 7.44
N LYS A 51 20.31 -0.64 6.81
CA LYS A 51 21.61 -0.70 7.46
C LYS A 51 22.12 0.71 7.74
N LEU A 52 22.53 0.96 8.99
CA LEU A 52 23.19 2.20 9.38
C LEU A 52 24.66 2.13 8.98
N VAL A 53 25.10 3.05 8.13
CA VAL A 53 26.50 3.15 7.66
C VAL A 53 27.29 4.13 8.53
N ASP A 54 26.69 5.28 8.83
CA ASP A 54 27.29 6.33 9.65
C ASP A 54 26.24 7.10 10.45
N GLY A 55 26.64 7.65 11.60
CA GLY A 55 25.81 8.45 12.50
C GLY A 55 25.09 7.65 13.61
N GLU A 56 24.12 8.28 14.27
CA GLU A 56 23.40 7.75 15.42
C GLU A 56 21.88 7.78 15.22
N ILE A 57 21.21 6.70 15.65
CA ILE A 57 19.75 6.58 15.64
C ILE A 57 19.20 6.38 17.06
N LYS A 58 17.94 6.74 17.25
CA LYS A 58 17.21 6.56 18.50
C LYS A 58 15.94 5.76 18.26
N GLN A 59 15.74 4.72 19.06
CA GLN A 59 14.49 3.99 19.06
C GLN A 59 13.37 4.85 19.65
N ILE A 60 12.28 5.02 18.89
CA ILE A 60 11.11 5.81 19.27
C ILE A 60 9.85 4.95 19.42
N LYS A 61 9.83 3.74 18.87
CA LYS A 61 8.72 2.78 19.01
C LYS A 61 9.28 1.40 19.40
N HIS A 62 8.54 0.67 20.23
CA HIS A 62 8.82 -0.76 20.42
C HIS A 62 8.58 -1.54 19.12
N HIS A 63 9.26 -2.68 18.97
CA HIS A 63 9.06 -3.59 17.86
C HIS A 63 9.14 -5.04 18.37
N ASP A 64 8.30 -5.90 17.83
CA ASP A 64 8.26 -7.33 18.18
C ASP A 64 9.08 -8.18 17.21
N PHE A 65 9.45 -7.62 16.06
CA PHE A 65 10.30 -8.29 15.09
C PHE A 65 11.71 -8.50 15.67
N ALA A 66 12.16 -9.76 15.70
CA ALA A 66 13.46 -10.12 16.24
C ALA A 66 14.53 -10.03 15.15
N LEU A 67 15.36 -8.99 15.22
CA LEU A 67 16.63 -8.95 14.50
C LEU A 67 17.59 -9.98 15.13
N SER A 68 18.21 -10.81 14.29
CA SER A 68 19.30 -11.69 14.69
C SER A 68 20.50 -10.89 15.19
N ASP A 69 21.38 -11.54 15.96
CA ASP A 69 22.55 -10.86 16.50
C ASP A 69 23.52 -10.44 15.39
N GLU A 70 23.65 -11.25 14.32
CA GLU A 70 24.42 -10.87 13.13
C GLU A 70 23.86 -9.62 12.43
N GLU A 71 22.53 -9.47 12.35
CA GLU A 71 21.90 -8.29 11.78
C GLU A 71 22.20 -7.05 12.64
N LYS A 72 22.07 -7.15 13.96
CA LYS A 72 22.41 -6.04 14.87
C LYS A 72 23.88 -5.64 14.78
N ASP A 73 24.78 -6.62 14.76
CA ASP A 73 26.22 -6.39 14.65
C ASP A 73 26.60 -5.75 13.30
N ASN A 74 25.84 -6.06 12.24
CA ASN A 74 25.98 -5.44 10.94
C ASN A 74 25.33 -4.04 10.84
N GLY A 75 24.72 -3.53 11.91
CA GLY A 75 24.06 -2.22 11.94
C GLY A 75 22.68 -2.21 11.29
N ASP A 76 22.02 -3.37 11.12
CA ASP A 76 20.64 -3.42 10.66
C ASP A 76 19.68 -2.91 11.74
N PHE A 77 18.68 -2.15 11.32
CA PHE A 77 17.62 -1.64 12.19
C PHE A 77 16.30 -1.47 11.42
N LEU A 78 15.20 -1.28 12.15
CA LEU A 78 13.88 -1.04 11.55
C LEU A 78 13.61 0.46 11.41
N MET A 79 13.48 0.95 10.18
CA MET A 79 13.25 2.38 9.91
C MET A 79 11.93 2.90 10.52
N CYS A 80 10.89 2.07 10.66
CA CYS A 80 9.60 2.50 11.22
C CYS A 80 9.62 2.74 12.74
N CYS A 81 10.64 2.21 13.43
CA CYS A 81 10.74 2.26 14.89
C CYS A 81 11.87 3.15 15.40
N ASN A 82 12.69 3.70 14.51
CA ASN A 82 13.85 4.51 14.85
C ASN A 82 13.78 5.89 14.16
N SER A 83 14.27 6.92 14.86
CA SER A 83 14.46 8.28 14.36
C SER A 83 15.96 8.63 14.33
N PRO A 84 16.39 9.62 13.53
CA PRO A 84 17.77 10.10 13.58
C PRO A 84 18.07 10.84 14.89
N ALA A 85 19.27 10.61 15.43
CA ALA A 85 19.85 11.35 16.56
C ALA A 85 21.03 12.26 16.14
N SER A 86 21.57 12.03 14.94
CA SER A 86 22.52 12.89 14.22
C SER A 86 22.17 12.91 12.72
N ASP A 87 22.96 13.61 11.91
CA ASP A 87 23.00 13.30 10.47
C ASP A 87 23.46 11.84 10.30
N ILE A 88 22.83 11.10 9.39
CA ILE A 88 23.07 9.66 9.20
C ILE A 88 23.28 9.32 7.73
N GLU A 89 24.02 8.24 7.48
CA GLU A 89 24.12 7.60 6.17
C GLU A 89 23.53 6.18 6.26
N LEU A 90 22.65 5.84 5.34
CA LEU A 90 21.95 4.57 5.29
C LEU A 90 22.25 3.81 4.00
N GLU A 91 22.35 2.49 4.13
CA GLU A 91 22.36 1.55 3.02
C GLU A 91 21.01 0.80 3.02
N LEU A 92 20.21 1.04 1.99
CA LEU A 92 18.91 0.41 1.79
C LEU A 92 18.57 0.36 0.31
N ASP A 93 17.79 -0.64 -0.08
CA ASP A 93 17.21 -0.70 -1.40
C ASP A 93 15.96 0.18 -1.46
N LEU A 94 15.97 1.18 -2.34
CA LEU A 94 14.73 1.85 -2.73
C LEU A 94 14.04 0.98 -3.77
N ILE A 95 12.72 0.98 -3.74
CA ILE A 95 11.91 0.32 -4.76
C ILE A 95 11.99 1.20 -6.00
N GLY A 96 12.90 0.83 -6.91
CA GLY A 96 13.34 1.63 -8.06
C GLY A 96 12.24 2.07 -9.02
N ASP A 97 11.07 1.43 -8.98
CA ASP A 97 9.98 1.67 -9.94
C ASP A 97 8.74 2.35 -9.33
N VAL A 98 8.67 2.61 -8.01
CA VAL A 98 7.51 3.36 -7.48
C VAL A 98 7.70 4.82 -7.82
N GLN A 99 7.01 5.29 -8.85
CA GLN A 99 6.88 6.73 -9.08
C GLN A 99 6.29 7.35 -7.82
N SER A 100 6.90 8.44 -7.33
CA SER A 100 6.48 9.14 -6.12
C SER A 100 5.18 9.91 -6.37
N ILE A 101 4.07 9.19 -6.50
CA ILE A 101 2.74 9.79 -6.61
C ILE A 101 2.40 10.40 -5.26
N GLN A 102 2.16 11.71 -5.28
CA GLN A 102 1.81 12.45 -4.07
C GLN A 102 0.48 11.93 -3.49
N ILE A 103 0.41 11.90 -2.16
CA ILE A 103 -0.82 11.55 -1.45
C ILE A 103 -1.88 12.63 -1.77
N GLN A 104 -3.03 12.17 -2.24
CA GLN A 104 -4.19 12.96 -2.62
C GLN A 104 -5.33 12.71 -1.65
N ASN A 105 -5.94 13.80 -1.18
CA ASN A 105 -7.21 13.76 -0.44
C ASN A 105 -8.36 14.06 -1.40
N ILE A 106 -9.26 13.12 -1.62
CA ILE A 106 -10.34 13.23 -2.60
C ILE A 106 -11.67 12.84 -1.93
N GLU A 107 -12.64 13.76 -1.98
CA GLU A 107 -14.02 13.43 -1.64
C GLU A 107 -14.63 12.62 -2.79
N THR A 108 -15.05 11.37 -2.52
CA THR A 108 -15.61 10.46 -3.51
C THR A 108 -17.07 10.11 -3.18
N LYS A 109 -17.77 9.49 -4.13
CA LYS A 109 -19.13 8.98 -3.92
C LYS A 109 -19.23 7.50 -4.22
N ILE A 110 -19.97 6.77 -3.38
CA ILE A 110 -20.34 5.38 -3.64
C ILE A 110 -21.22 5.35 -4.91
N LYS A 111 -20.68 4.80 -6.00
CA LYS A 111 -21.44 4.56 -7.23
C LYS A 111 -22.34 3.34 -7.03
N LYS A 112 -21.75 2.22 -6.59
CA LYS A 112 -22.44 0.93 -6.46
C LYS A 112 -21.80 0.09 -5.35
N ILE A 113 -22.61 -0.73 -4.70
CA ILE A 113 -22.17 -1.81 -3.80
C ILE A 113 -22.85 -3.08 -4.31
N VAL A 114 -22.07 -4.14 -4.52
CA VAL A 114 -22.55 -5.47 -4.91
C VAL A 114 -22.09 -6.45 -3.84
N PHE A 115 -23.02 -7.00 -3.08
CA PHE A 115 -22.73 -8.07 -2.13
C PHE A 115 -22.65 -9.39 -2.91
N ILE A 116 -21.49 -10.03 -2.85
CA ILE A 116 -21.24 -11.33 -3.50
C ILE A 116 -21.75 -12.45 -2.59
N ASN A 117 -21.47 -12.35 -1.30
CA ASN A 117 -21.99 -13.18 -0.23
C ASN A 117 -22.07 -12.35 1.07
N ASP A 118 -22.35 -12.98 2.21
CA ASP A 118 -22.46 -12.30 3.51
C ASP A 118 -21.12 -11.73 4.02
N ASP A 119 -20.00 -12.16 3.42
CA ASP A 119 -18.64 -11.87 3.85
C ASP A 119 -17.84 -11.03 2.85
N LEU A 120 -18.36 -10.74 1.66
CA LEU A 120 -17.65 -10.04 0.59
C LEU A 120 -18.56 -9.09 -0.20
N ALA A 121 -18.12 -7.84 -0.34
CA ALA A 121 -18.76 -6.83 -1.16
C ALA A 121 -17.78 -6.19 -2.15
N ILE A 122 -18.21 -6.03 -3.40
CA ILE A 122 -17.54 -5.19 -4.39
C ILE A 122 -18.11 -3.77 -4.26
N VAL A 123 -17.24 -2.82 -3.93
CA VAL A 123 -17.59 -1.42 -3.75
C VAL A 123 -16.95 -0.60 -4.86
N SER A 124 -17.79 0.11 -5.61
CA SER A 124 -17.34 1.04 -6.65
C SER A 124 -17.49 2.47 -6.17
N LEU A 125 -16.39 3.22 -6.14
CA LEU A 125 -16.35 4.67 -5.89
C LEU A 125 -16.21 5.43 -7.21
N ARG A 126 -16.74 6.64 -7.23
CA ARG A 126 -16.54 7.60 -8.31
C ARG A 126 -15.90 8.87 -7.76
N THR A 127 -14.77 9.27 -8.35
CA THR A 127 -14.13 10.55 -8.04
C THR A 127 -14.81 11.71 -8.78
N PRO A 128 -14.61 12.97 -8.35
CA PRO A 128 -14.97 14.13 -9.13
C PRO A 128 -14.17 14.17 -10.45
N ARG A 129 -14.78 14.66 -11.53
CA ARG A 129 -14.09 14.85 -12.82
C ARG A 129 -12.91 15.81 -12.74
N SER A 130 -12.95 16.76 -11.79
CA SER A 130 -11.90 17.74 -11.55
C SER A 130 -10.70 17.17 -10.78
N LYS A 131 -10.86 16.00 -10.14
CA LYS A 131 -9.83 15.40 -9.30
C LYS A 131 -9.97 13.87 -9.31
N THR A 132 -9.36 13.25 -10.31
CA THR A 132 -9.19 11.79 -10.38
C THR A 132 -8.05 11.34 -9.48
N LEU A 133 -8.10 10.09 -9.03
CA LEU A 133 -6.99 9.52 -8.27
C LEU A 133 -5.88 9.10 -9.23
N GLN A 134 -4.70 9.65 -9.05
CA GLN A 134 -3.47 9.09 -9.63
C GLN A 134 -2.94 8.02 -8.69
N PHE A 135 -2.63 6.82 -9.19
CA PHE A 135 -2.07 5.71 -8.42
C PHE A 135 -1.35 4.71 -9.34
N MET A 136 -0.53 3.84 -8.76
CA MET A 136 0.08 2.70 -9.45
C MET A 136 -0.70 1.41 -9.13
N ALA A 137 -0.73 0.49 -10.09
CA ALA A 137 -1.44 -0.78 -9.94
C ALA A 137 -0.90 -1.54 -8.71
N GLY A 138 -1.81 -2.09 -7.91
CA GLY A 138 -1.49 -2.80 -6.66
C GLY A 138 -1.42 -1.93 -5.40
N GLN A 139 -1.40 -0.59 -5.54
CA GLN A 139 -1.48 0.33 -4.40
C GLN A 139 -2.84 0.30 -3.69
N ASP A 140 -2.87 0.87 -2.49
CA ASP A 140 -4.04 0.95 -1.64
C ASP A 140 -4.36 2.40 -1.24
N VAL A 141 -5.49 2.58 -0.60
CA VAL A 141 -5.97 3.87 -0.09
C VAL A 141 -6.59 3.71 1.28
N GLU A 142 -6.65 4.79 2.05
CA GLU A 142 -7.47 4.88 3.24
C GLU A 142 -8.83 5.46 2.87
N LEU A 143 -9.90 4.73 3.17
CA LEU A 143 -11.28 5.18 3.02
C LEU A 143 -11.84 5.57 4.37
N SER A 144 -12.58 6.67 4.41
CA SER A 144 -13.20 7.15 5.64
C SER A 144 -14.63 7.65 5.46
N PHE A 145 -15.44 7.38 6.49
CA PHE A 145 -16.86 7.74 6.53
C PHE A 145 -17.26 8.02 7.98
N ASN A 146 -17.78 9.23 8.28
CA ASN A 146 -18.23 9.61 9.63
C ASN A 146 -17.22 9.28 10.76
N GLY A 147 -15.92 9.46 10.50
CA GLY A 147 -14.86 9.23 11.48
C GLY A 147 -14.34 7.79 11.57
N VAL A 148 -15.00 6.80 10.96
CA VAL A 148 -14.40 5.45 10.81
C VAL A 148 -13.50 5.42 9.60
N LYS A 149 -12.35 4.74 9.72
CA LYS A 149 -11.32 4.69 8.68
C LYS A 149 -10.77 3.28 8.53
N SER A 150 -10.54 2.84 7.30
CA SER A 150 -9.88 1.55 7.02
C SER A 150 -9.16 1.60 5.67
N ARG A 151 -8.12 0.76 5.53
CA ARG A 151 -7.24 0.73 4.37
C ARG A 151 -7.65 -0.40 3.44
N TYR A 152 -7.78 -0.12 2.15
CA TYR A 152 -8.17 -1.11 1.15
C TYR A 152 -7.31 -1.01 -0.12
N PRO A 153 -6.86 -2.14 -0.65
CA PRO A 153 -6.20 -2.18 -1.96
C PRO A 153 -7.18 -1.81 -3.07
N LEU A 154 -6.68 -1.09 -4.07
CA LEU A 154 -7.43 -0.79 -5.28
C LEU A 154 -7.50 -2.04 -6.15
N ALA A 155 -8.70 -2.41 -6.58
CA ALA A 155 -8.94 -3.52 -7.50
C ALA A 155 -9.01 -3.10 -8.98
N SER A 156 -9.24 -1.81 -9.23
CA SER A 156 -9.32 -1.22 -10.57
C SER A 156 -7.94 -0.93 -11.17
N CYS A 157 -7.80 -0.99 -12.51
CA CYS A 157 -6.62 -0.47 -13.21
C CYS A 157 -6.43 1.06 -12.98
N PRO A 158 -5.19 1.55 -12.77
CA PRO A 158 -4.82 2.98 -12.87
C PRO A 158 -5.32 3.69 -14.13
N CYS A 159 -5.46 2.94 -15.23
CA CYS A 159 -6.09 3.36 -16.48
C CYS A 159 -7.43 4.12 -16.28
N HIS A 160 -8.15 3.81 -15.18
CA HIS A 160 -9.50 4.28 -14.90
C HIS A 160 -9.59 5.08 -13.59
N GLY A 161 -8.70 6.05 -13.35
CA GLY A 161 -8.63 6.84 -12.11
C GLY A 161 -9.89 7.64 -11.67
N MET A 162 -10.99 7.58 -12.44
CA MET A 162 -12.29 8.13 -12.05
C MET A 162 -13.24 7.11 -11.41
N GLU A 163 -13.10 5.83 -11.77
CA GLU A 163 -13.93 4.74 -11.29
C GLU A 163 -13.05 3.75 -10.55
N LEU A 164 -13.11 3.82 -9.23
CA LEU A 164 -12.28 3.01 -8.34
C LEU A 164 -13.10 1.83 -7.84
N GLU A 165 -12.48 0.66 -7.76
CA GLU A 165 -13.13 -0.55 -7.25
C GLU A 165 -12.36 -1.15 -6.09
N PHE A 166 -13.08 -1.69 -5.11
CA PHE A 166 -12.55 -2.32 -3.91
C PHE A 166 -13.29 -3.63 -3.64
N HIS A 167 -12.58 -4.63 -3.12
CA HIS A 167 -13.17 -5.86 -2.61
C HIS A 167 -13.04 -5.85 -1.09
N ILE A 168 -14.17 -5.69 -0.40
CA ILE A 168 -14.21 -5.46 1.05
C ILE A 168 -14.83 -6.67 1.72
N ARG A 169 -14.09 -7.27 2.66
CA ARG A 169 -14.61 -8.37 3.49
C ARG A 169 -15.33 -7.87 4.72
N ASN A 170 -16.35 -8.61 5.14
CA ASN A 170 -17.07 -8.37 6.38
C ASN A 170 -16.24 -8.88 7.57
N ILE A 171 -15.40 -8.03 8.14
CA ILE A 171 -14.56 -8.38 9.29
C ILE A 171 -14.99 -7.52 10.48
N ASP A 172 -15.21 -8.13 11.64
CA ASP A 172 -15.70 -7.42 12.84
C ASP A 172 -14.75 -6.33 13.33
N SER A 173 -13.44 -6.53 13.16
CA SER A 173 -12.40 -5.55 13.52
C SER A 173 -12.30 -4.37 12.54
N ASP A 174 -12.97 -4.44 11.39
CA ASP A 174 -12.96 -3.39 10.37
C ASP A 174 -14.27 -2.56 10.45
N PRO A 175 -14.24 -1.37 11.10
CA PRO A 175 -15.44 -0.58 11.31
C PRO A 175 -16.01 0.01 10.01
N PHE A 176 -15.19 0.20 8.97
CA PHE A 176 -15.66 0.70 7.68
C PHE A 176 -16.40 -0.42 6.92
N ALA A 177 -15.85 -1.64 6.92
CA ALA A 177 -16.53 -2.81 6.39
C ALA A 177 -17.86 -3.04 7.11
N GLN A 178 -17.88 -3.02 8.44
CA GLN A 178 -19.13 -3.13 9.22
C GLN A 178 -20.15 -2.07 8.83
N ALA A 179 -19.73 -0.85 8.49
CA ALA A 179 -20.63 0.21 8.02
C ALA A 179 -21.21 -0.07 6.62
N ILE A 180 -20.48 -0.76 5.75
CA ILE A 180 -20.98 -1.25 4.44
C ILE A 180 -22.02 -2.35 4.64
N PHE A 181 -21.69 -3.39 5.42
CA PHE A 181 -22.56 -4.56 5.60
C PHE A 181 -23.81 -4.26 6.46
N SER A 182 -23.70 -3.34 7.43
CA SER A 182 -24.87 -2.80 8.16
C SER A 182 -25.70 -1.78 7.37
N LYS A 183 -25.35 -1.52 6.09
CA LYS A 183 -26.04 -0.60 5.17
C LYS A 183 -26.08 0.87 5.63
N LYS A 184 -25.18 1.26 6.54
CA LYS A 184 -24.98 2.68 6.93
C LYS A 184 -24.36 3.47 5.77
N ILE A 185 -23.42 2.85 5.06
CA ILE A 185 -22.87 3.34 3.79
C ILE A 185 -23.70 2.74 2.65
N LYS A 186 -24.17 3.58 1.74
CA LYS A 186 -25.03 3.19 0.62
C LYS A 186 -24.67 3.96 -0.65
N SER A 187 -25.31 3.62 -1.76
CA SER A 187 -25.14 4.39 -3.00
C SER A 187 -25.39 5.89 -2.76
N LYS A 188 -24.54 6.73 -3.37
CA LYS A 188 -24.44 8.19 -3.20
C LYS A 188 -23.89 8.68 -1.86
N SER A 189 -23.60 7.80 -0.90
CA SER A 189 -22.83 8.21 0.29
C SER A 189 -21.50 8.81 -0.14
N VAL A 190 -21.10 9.88 0.54
CA VAL A 190 -19.81 10.54 0.37
C VAL A 190 -18.78 9.81 1.23
N VAL A 191 -17.64 9.48 0.66
CA VAL A 191 -16.53 8.78 1.33
C VAL A 191 -15.25 9.54 1.00
N ASP A 192 -14.51 9.91 2.02
CA ASP A 192 -13.21 10.56 1.85
C ASP A 192 -12.14 9.51 1.59
N LEU A 193 -11.31 9.76 0.58
CA LEU A 193 -10.22 8.91 0.16
C LEU A 193 -8.89 9.64 0.36
N GLU A 194 -7.95 8.98 1.03
CA GLU A 194 -6.57 9.44 1.19
C GLU A 194 -5.61 8.38 0.61
N GLY A 195 -4.88 8.74 -0.44
CA GLY A 195 -3.92 7.86 -1.09
C GLY A 195 -3.38 8.44 -2.40
N PRO A 196 -2.55 7.70 -3.14
CA PRO A 196 -2.25 6.29 -2.94
C PRO A 196 -1.23 6.05 -1.83
N LYS A 197 -1.27 4.85 -1.24
CA LYS A 197 -0.33 4.34 -0.26
C LYS A 197 0.13 2.93 -0.70
N GLY A 198 1.20 2.45 -0.08
CA GLY A 198 1.75 1.13 -0.37
C GLY A 198 2.70 1.11 -1.55
N VAL A 199 3.53 0.06 -1.54
CA VAL A 199 4.65 -0.12 -2.47
C VAL A 199 4.57 -1.43 -3.25
N PHE A 200 3.46 -2.15 -3.09
CA PHE A 200 3.15 -3.33 -3.88
C PHE A 200 2.70 -2.90 -5.28
N VAL A 201 3.67 -2.72 -6.18
CA VAL A 201 3.44 -2.22 -7.54
C VAL A 201 4.02 -3.14 -8.61
N LEU A 202 3.47 -3.02 -9.82
CA LEU A 202 3.99 -3.72 -10.99
C LEU A 202 5.35 -3.14 -11.39
N LYS A 203 6.34 -4.01 -11.64
CA LYS A 203 7.62 -3.62 -12.23
C LYS A 203 7.50 -3.61 -13.75
N GLU A 204 7.04 -2.49 -14.30
CA GLU A 204 6.74 -2.33 -15.73
C GLU A 204 7.98 -2.54 -16.64
N SER A 205 9.18 -2.26 -16.13
CA SER A 205 10.45 -2.41 -16.86
C SER A 205 10.97 -3.86 -16.91
N SER A 206 10.40 -4.77 -16.12
CA SER A 206 10.83 -6.16 -16.04
C SER A 206 10.43 -6.94 -17.29
N THR A 207 11.35 -7.73 -17.84
CA THR A 207 11.08 -8.68 -18.94
C THR A 207 10.96 -10.13 -18.47
N LEU A 208 11.04 -10.37 -17.15
CA LEU A 208 10.95 -11.70 -16.55
C LEU A 208 9.50 -12.20 -16.49
N PRO A 209 9.26 -13.53 -16.51
CA PRO A 209 7.92 -14.09 -16.28
C PRO A 209 7.31 -13.61 -14.96
N MET A 210 6.01 -13.33 -14.96
CA MET A 210 5.27 -12.85 -13.80
C MET A 210 4.42 -13.96 -13.20
N VAL A 211 4.48 -14.12 -11.88
CA VAL A 211 3.63 -15.04 -11.12
C VAL A 211 2.84 -14.24 -10.10
N PHE A 212 1.52 -14.21 -10.27
CA PHE A 212 0.58 -13.59 -9.35
C PHE A 212 -0.08 -14.67 -8.50
N ILE A 213 0.01 -14.53 -7.18
CA ILE A 213 -0.61 -15.44 -6.21
C ILE A 213 -1.58 -14.63 -5.36
N ALA A 214 -2.85 -14.98 -5.40
CA ALA A 214 -3.89 -14.40 -4.57
C ALA A 214 -4.44 -15.45 -3.60
N TRP A 215 -4.78 -15.00 -2.39
CA TRP A 215 -5.59 -15.76 -1.45
C TRP A 215 -6.86 -14.97 -1.18
N ASP A 216 -8.02 -15.54 -1.53
CA ASP A 216 -9.33 -15.00 -1.19
C ASP A 216 -9.48 -13.53 -1.64
N SER A 217 -9.85 -12.60 -0.76
CA SER A 217 -9.95 -11.15 -1.03
C SER A 217 -8.61 -10.47 -1.34
N GLY A 218 -7.47 -11.15 -1.14
CA GLY A 218 -6.16 -10.72 -1.62
C GLY A 218 -6.08 -10.61 -3.14
N PHE A 219 -7.13 -11.01 -3.86
CA PHE A 219 -7.26 -10.82 -5.29
C PHE A 219 -7.39 -9.35 -5.73
N ALA A 220 -7.92 -8.45 -4.90
CA ALA A 220 -8.10 -7.05 -5.28
C ALA A 220 -6.84 -6.40 -5.89
N PRO A 221 -5.70 -6.28 -5.17
CA PRO A 221 -4.51 -5.66 -5.74
C PRO A 221 -3.93 -6.47 -6.91
N ILE A 222 -4.09 -7.80 -6.90
CA ILE A 222 -3.66 -8.66 -8.00
C ILE A 222 -4.44 -8.37 -9.28
N ARG A 223 -5.75 -8.16 -9.19
CA ARG A 223 -6.58 -7.77 -10.33
C ARG A 223 -6.11 -6.44 -10.92
N SER A 224 -5.80 -5.46 -10.06
CA SER A 224 -5.26 -4.17 -10.51
C SER A 224 -3.95 -4.36 -11.28
N LEU A 225 -3.03 -5.20 -10.77
CA LEU A 225 -1.76 -5.53 -11.42
C LEU A 225 -1.95 -6.25 -12.76
N VAL A 226 -2.82 -7.27 -12.81
CA VAL A 226 -3.07 -8.07 -14.02
C VAL A 226 -3.76 -7.23 -15.11
N GLU A 227 -4.79 -6.46 -14.76
CA GLU A 227 -5.46 -5.56 -15.71
C GLU A 227 -4.50 -4.49 -16.25
N HIS A 228 -3.61 -3.96 -15.40
CA HIS A 228 -2.62 -2.97 -15.80
C HIS A 228 -1.55 -3.57 -16.71
N ALA A 229 -1.02 -4.76 -16.40
CA ALA A 229 -0.07 -5.48 -17.24
C ALA A 229 -0.64 -5.74 -18.64
N PHE A 230 -1.92 -6.12 -18.74
CA PHE A 230 -2.60 -6.28 -20.03
C PHE A 230 -2.81 -4.95 -20.75
N SER A 231 -3.12 -3.86 -20.04
CA SER A 231 -3.28 -2.54 -20.66
C SER A 231 -1.98 -1.99 -21.25
N LEU A 232 -0.84 -2.39 -20.69
CA LEU A 232 0.50 -2.06 -21.18
C LEU A 232 0.98 -3.00 -22.30
N GLU A 233 0.20 -4.02 -22.65
CA GLU A 233 0.56 -5.05 -23.63
C GLU A 233 1.91 -5.70 -23.33
N MET A 234 2.18 -5.99 -22.04
CA MET A 234 3.44 -6.61 -21.62
C MET A 234 3.60 -8.01 -22.22
N ASP A 235 4.73 -8.25 -22.90
CA ASP A 235 5.06 -9.54 -23.55
C ASP A 235 5.43 -10.67 -22.56
N ASN A 236 5.52 -10.35 -21.26
CA ASN A 236 5.93 -11.29 -20.23
C ASN A 236 4.92 -12.45 -20.12
N PRO A 237 5.38 -13.71 -19.99
CA PRO A 237 4.49 -14.80 -19.59
C PRO A 237 3.87 -14.52 -18.20
N VAL A 238 2.54 -14.54 -18.10
CA VAL A 238 1.80 -14.31 -16.86
C VAL A 238 1.16 -15.61 -16.36
N TYR A 239 1.47 -15.98 -15.12
CA TYR A 239 0.81 -17.07 -14.41
C TYR A 239 0.00 -16.48 -13.25
N PHE A 240 -1.27 -16.88 -13.15
CA PHE A 240 -2.15 -16.44 -12.07
C PHE A 240 -2.68 -17.64 -11.30
N TYR A 241 -2.43 -17.65 -10.00
CA TYR A 241 -2.91 -18.65 -9.06
C TYR A 241 -3.80 -17.96 -8.02
N TRP A 242 -5.00 -18.47 -7.83
CA TRP A 242 -5.93 -17.97 -6.83
C TRP A 242 -6.45 -19.11 -5.98
N ALA A 243 -6.15 -19.06 -4.68
CA ALA A 243 -6.72 -19.94 -3.70
C ALA A 243 -7.94 -19.28 -3.05
N TYR A 244 -9.07 -19.98 -2.98
CA TYR A 244 -10.27 -19.55 -2.25
C TYR A 244 -10.88 -20.76 -1.52
N PRO A 245 -11.62 -20.55 -0.41
CA PRO A 245 -12.26 -21.65 0.31
C PRO A 245 -13.23 -22.43 -0.58
N SER A 246 -13.20 -23.77 -0.51
CA SER A 246 -13.98 -24.65 -1.40
C SER A 246 -15.50 -24.55 -1.21
N ASP A 247 -15.92 -24.00 -0.07
CA ASP A 247 -17.31 -23.80 0.35
C ASP A 247 -17.84 -22.40 0.00
N GLU A 248 -16.98 -21.48 -0.45
CA GLU A 248 -17.38 -20.17 -0.93
C GLU A 248 -17.59 -20.16 -2.45
N GLN A 249 -18.57 -19.39 -2.92
CA GLN A 249 -18.79 -19.22 -4.36
C GLN A 249 -17.59 -18.50 -4.99
N ALA A 250 -17.01 -19.11 -6.04
CA ALA A 250 -15.88 -18.53 -6.76
C ALA A 250 -16.15 -17.06 -7.12
N PRO A 251 -15.26 -16.11 -6.82
CA PRO A 251 -15.65 -14.72 -6.92
C PRO A 251 -15.65 -14.25 -8.39
N TYR A 252 -16.84 -13.96 -8.92
CA TYR A 252 -17.15 -13.10 -10.08
C TYR A 252 -16.24 -13.22 -11.35
N LEU A 253 -15.73 -14.42 -11.65
CA LEU A 253 -14.79 -14.69 -12.75
C LEU A 253 -15.35 -14.62 -14.17
N ASP A 254 -16.67 -14.51 -14.36
CA ASP A 254 -17.30 -14.63 -15.69
C ASP A 254 -16.77 -13.64 -16.74
N LYS A 255 -16.02 -12.60 -16.34
CA LYS A 255 -15.50 -11.56 -17.24
C LYS A 255 -13.98 -11.41 -17.33
N HIS A 256 -13.18 -12.01 -16.45
CA HIS A 256 -11.77 -11.64 -16.31
C HIS A 256 -10.76 -12.79 -16.43
N ALA A 257 -11.20 -14.05 -16.42
CA ALA A 257 -10.35 -15.20 -16.71
C ALA A 257 -11.08 -16.22 -17.58
N LYS A 258 -11.25 -15.87 -18.86
CA LYS A 258 -11.35 -16.90 -19.90
C LYS A 258 -10.03 -16.86 -20.65
N SER A 259 -9.20 -17.87 -20.40
CA SER A 259 -8.19 -18.33 -21.35
C SER A 259 -8.85 -18.64 -22.69
#